data_AF-A0A955F1A2-F1
#
_entry.id   AF-A0A955F1A2-F1
#
_cell.length_a   1.000
_cell.length_b   1.000
_cell.length_c   1.000
_cell.angle_alpha   90.00
_cell.angle_beta   90.00
_cell.angle_gamma   90.00
#
_symmetry.space_group_name_H-M   'P 1'
#
loop_
_entity.id
_entity.type
_entity.pdbx_description
1 polymer ?
#
loop_
_entity_poly.entity_id
_entity_poly.type
_entity_poly.pdbx_seq_one_letter_code
_entity_poly.pdbx_strand_id
1 'polypeptide(L)'
;ARLYSRGSVEAPFQLPRDGVYRLRVSAYAQQAGPDIARMALTIGAQPTEEWEIPEGRSEPGLREIELRLPAGRNQIALSFVNDYYNEDHPDPKQRDRNLFIDWLEVIGPIDRVAPTLGEAWIFAADPGRGSVRHRTHAVLEELLSRLWRRPARSAEVRRLAQISKARLEDGENFRSAIRSALTAALASPSFVFRLEPGGKGRGQKSVALGDFEVATRLSYFLWSSAPDDTLRRRARRGELQVFEILVAETRRMLADERADALALNFAAQWLELRNLEDAQPDADAFPEFDEALRRSMARESELLFETVLRERRDIRELLTADYSHYDERLARHYGAVGAFDTHFRRVDLSDGPRRGLLGHAGILCVTSSPTRTSPVKRGKWILDNLLDAAPPPPPPGADSLVKEEDLRTPANLREKLAQHRARGDCASCHVRMDALGFALENFDAIGRFRTTDGDQKPIDTSGALPDGRLLSGPTDLVATLAEDHGLARALAAKLFVYAVGRAPESDDRLALEALLASLPESKTTLEDLICGIVRMDAFRLRNTSR
;
A
#
# COMPACT_ATOMS: atom_id res chain seq x y z
N ALA A 1 -27.51 -3.06 25.18
CA ALA A 1 -28.73 -3.69 24.66
C ALA A 1 -29.84 -3.70 25.72
N ARG A 2 -31.12 -3.79 25.33
CA ARG A 2 -32.28 -3.81 26.24
C ARG A 2 -33.14 -5.03 25.92
N LEU A 3 -33.50 -5.80 26.95
CA LEU A 3 -34.30 -7.01 26.83
C LEU A 3 -35.55 -6.85 27.68
N TYR A 4 -36.69 -6.69 27.00
CA TYR A 4 -38.01 -6.48 27.62
C TYR A 4 -38.81 -7.76 27.86
N SER A 5 -38.22 -8.89 27.47
CA SER A 5 -38.75 -10.22 27.70
C SER A 5 -37.60 -11.21 27.60
N ARG A 6 -37.86 -12.49 27.85
CA ARG A 6 -36.85 -13.55 27.67
C ARG A 6 -36.24 -13.48 26.27
N GLY A 7 -34.93 -13.28 26.20
CA GLY A 7 -34.19 -13.12 24.94
C GLY A 7 -32.68 -13.05 25.16
N SER A 8 -31.94 -13.07 24.05
CA SER A 8 -30.47 -13.07 24.06
C SER A 8 -29.91 -11.94 23.20
N VAL A 9 -28.77 -11.42 23.63
CA VAL A 9 -27.92 -10.57 22.80
C VAL A 9 -26.68 -11.37 22.47
N GLU A 10 -26.42 -11.53 21.18
CA GLU A 10 -25.31 -12.35 20.69
C GLU A 10 -24.31 -11.50 19.93
N ALA A 11 -23.03 -11.80 20.09
CA ALA A 11 -21.96 -11.18 19.33
C ALA A 11 -20.92 -12.22 18.90
N PRO A 12 -20.56 -12.30 17.61
CA PRO A 12 -19.36 -13.02 17.21
C PRO A 12 -18.12 -12.22 17.63
N PHE A 13 -17.07 -12.92 18.01
CA PHE A 13 -15.76 -12.30 18.26
C PHE A 13 -14.65 -13.23 17.77
N GLN A 14 -13.55 -12.64 17.29
CA GLN A 14 -12.40 -13.38 16.79
C GLN A 14 -11.28 -13.35 17.82
N LEU A 15 -10.84 -14.52 18.26
CA LEU A 15 -9.68 -14.64 19.13
C LEU A 15 -8.43 -14.96 18.30
N PRO A 16 -7.33 -14.20 18.47
CA PRO A 16 -6.13 -14.38 17.65
C PRO A 16 -5.37 -15.68 17.97
N ARG A 17 -5.62 -16.32 19.13
CA ARG A 17 -4.95 -17.54 19.59
C ARG A 17 -5.70 -18.20 20.74
N ASP A 18 -5.35 -19.45 21.06
CA ASP A 18 -5.85 -20.16 22.24
C ASP A 18 -5.29 -19.53 23.52
N GLY A 19 -6.07 -19.53 24.61
CA GLY A 19 -5.58 -19.12 25.93
C GLY A 19 -6.69 -18.86 26.95
N VAL A 20 -6.32 -18.37 28.13
CA VAL A 20 -7.26 -17.94 29.18
C VAL A 20 -7.66 -16.49 28.91
N TYR A 21 -8.94 -16.20 28.86
CA TYR A 21 -9.50 -14.86 28.64
C TYR A 21 -10.37 -14.47 29.83
N ARG A 22 -10.30 -13.19 30.22
CA ARG A 22 -11.20 -12.59 31.20
C ARG A 22 -12.33 -11.86 30.49
N LEU A 23 -13.55 -12.23 30.81
CA LEU A 23 -14.76 -11.60 30.31
C LEU A 23 -15.35 -10.74 31.41
N ARG A 24 -15.71 -9.50 31.07
CA ARG A 24 -16.29 -8.53 32.00
C ARG A 24 -17.61 -8.03 31.41
N VAL A 25 -18.67 -8.07 32.20
CA VAL A 25 -20.02 -7.65 31.78
C VAL A 25 -20.55 -6.62 32.78
N SER A 26 -21.00 -5.48 32.26
CA SER A 26 -21.74 -4.48 33.04
C SER A 26 -23.22 -4.54 32.66
N ALA A 27 -24.08 -4.81 33.62
CA ALA A 27 -25.53 -4.90 33.42
C ALA A 27 -26.32 -4.40 34.63
N TYR A 28 -27.52 -3.91 34.40
CA TYR A 28 -28.50 -3.55 35.43
C TYR A 28 -29.90 -4.00 35.00
N ALA A 29 -30.85 -3.99 35.92
CA ALA A 29 -32.22 -4.37 35.64
C ALA A 29 -33.23 -3.37 36.21
N GLN A 30 -34.45 -3.43 35.67
CA GLN A 30 -35.66 -2.99 36.36
C GLN A 30 -36.25 -4.23 37.02
N GLN A 31 -36.47 -4.17 38.33
CA GLN A 31 -36.98 -5.31 39.09
C GLN A 31 -38.50 -5.28 39.12
N ALA A 32 -39.12 -6.45 39.01
CA ALA A 32 -40.53 -6.64 39.23
C ALA A 32 -40.78 -8.09 39.67
N GLY A 33 -41.83 -8.31 40.45
CA GLY A 33 -42.17 -9.62 40.99
C GLY A 33 -41.25 -10.06 42.14
N PRO A 34 -41.34 -11.33 42.57
CA PRO A 34 -40.68 -11.80 43.79
C PRO A 34 -39.17 -12.08 43.66
N ASP A 35 -38.64 -12.17 42.43
CA ASP A 35 -37.26 -12.54 42.17
C ASP A 35 -36.43 -11.37 41.60
N ILE A 36 -35.11 -11.47 41.72
CA ILE A 36 -34.16 -10.55 41.08
C ILE A 36 -33.95 -10.98 39.61
N ALA A 37 -33.81 -10.04 38.69
CA ALA A 37 -33.44 -10.32 37.30
C ALA A 37 -32.13 -11.10 37.20
N ARG A 38 -32.11 -12.11 36.33
CA ARG A 38 -30.96 -12.99 36.10
C ARG A 38 -30.53 -12.95 34.65
N MET A 39 -29.21 -12.97 34.47
CA MET A 39 -28.56 -13.00 33.17
C MET A 39 -27.65 -14.23 33.08
N ALA A 40 -27.83 -15.03 32.03
CA ALA A 40 -26.94 -16.14 31.73
C ALA A 40 -25.91 -15.75 30.66
N LEU A 41 -24.67 -16.17 30.86
CA LEU A 41 -23.58 -16.11 29.89
C LEU A 41 -23.40 -17.48 29.25
N THR A 42 -23.39 -17.51 27.91
CA THR A 42 -23.05 -18.68 27.11
C THR A 42 -21.96 -18.34 26.10
N ILE A 43 -21.10 -19.32 25.82
CA ILE A 43 -20.08 -19.20 24.77
C ILE A 43 -20.19 -20.41 23.85
N GLY A 44 -20.42 -20.15 22.57
CA GLY A 44 -20.87 -21.17 21.62
C GLY A 44 -22.20 -21.77 22.07
N ALA A 45 -22.24 -23.09 22.22
CA ALA A 45 -23.42 -23.82 22.71
C ALA A 45 -23.34 -24.21 24.20
N GLN A 46 -22.30 -23.77 24.93
CA GLN A 46 -22.08 -24.20 26.31
C GLN A 46 -22.53 -23.13 27.32
N PRO A 47 -23.44 -23.47 28.26
CA PRO A 47 -23.72 -22.63 29.42
C PRO A 47 -22.46 -22.42 30.24
N THR A 48 -22.15 -21.17 30.57
CA THR A 48 -20.95 -20.83 31.33
C THR A 48 -21.31 -20.42 32.76
N GLU A 49 -22.10 -19.35 32.92
CA GLU A 49 -22.43 -18.78 34.24
C GLU A 49 -23.83 -18.14 34.21
N GLU A 50 -24.45 -17.99 35.38
CA GLU A 50 -25.67 -17.22 35.58
C GLU A 50 -25.50 -16.26 36.76
N TRP A 51 -25.90 -15.00 36.58
CA TRP A 51 -25.72 -13.96 37.58
C TRP A 51 -27.03 -13.24 37.88
N GLU A 52 -27.25 -12.94 39.16
CA GLU A 52 -28.26 -11.97 39.59
C GLU A 52 -27.78 -10.55 39.29
N ILE A 53 -28.67 -9.74 38.72
CA ILE A 53 -28.37 -8.41 38.20
C ILE A 53 -29.06 -7.34 39.06
N PRO A 54 -28.31 -6.37 39.61
CA PRO A 54 -28.86 -5.37 40.52
C PRO A 54 -29.80 -4.39 39.81
N GLU A 55 -30.63 -3.71 40.60
CA GLU A 55 -31.52 -2.66 40.12
C GLU A 55 -30.77 -1.36 39.82
N GLY A 56 -31.15 -0.69 38.74
CA GLY A 56 -30.83 0.73 38.54
C GLY A 56 -29.56 1.01 37.75
N ARG A 57 -29.64 2.04 36.90
CA ARG A 57 -28.59 2.43 35.95
C ARG A 57 -27.39 3.14 36.59
N SER A 58 -27.56 3.75 37.75
CA SER A 58 -26.51 4.53 38.43
C SER A 58 -25.41 3.64 39.03
N GLU A 59 -25.72 2.38 39.33
CA GLU A 59 -24.80 1.40 39.90
C GLU A 59 -24.95 0.05 39.19
N PRO A 60 -24.54 -0.06 37.91
CA PRO A 60 -24.64 -1.32 37.19
C PRO A 60 -23.75 -2.38 37.82
N GLY A 61 -24.24 -3.61 37.85
CA GLY A 61 -23.50 -4.76 38.34
C GLY A 61 -22.40 -5.16 37.38
N LEU A 62 -21.16 -5.19 37.87
CA LEU A 62 -20.02 -5.76 37.17
C LEU A 62 -19.91 -7.25 37.49
N ARG A 63 -19.78 -8.09 36.46
CA ARG A 63 -19.55 -9.53 36.55
C ARG A 63 -18.30 -9.89 35.76
N GLU A 64 -17.46 -10.74 36.33
CA GLU A 64 -16.21 -11.16 35.70
C GLU A 64 -16.04 -12.68 35.78
N ILE A 65 -15.53 -13.27 34.71
CA ILE A 65 -15.14 -14.68 34.67
C ILE A 65 -13.86 -14.86 33.84
N GLU A 66 -13.00 -15.77 34.26
CA GLU A 66 -11.84 -16.22 33.48
C GLU A 66 -12.07 -17.63 32.95
N LEU A 67 -11.85 -17.83 31.66
CA LEU A 67 -12.06 -19.12 31.02
C LEU A 67 -11.11 -19.33 29.84
N ARG A 68 -10.81 -20.60 29.54
CA ARG A 68 -9.95 -20.97 28.42
C ARG A 68 -10.76 -21.05 27.14
N LEU A 69 -10.38 -20.27 26.12
CA LEU A 69 -11.05 -20.20 24.83
C LEU A 69 -10.10 -20.57 23.68
N PRO A 70 -10.61 -21.21 22.62
CA PRO A 70 -9.84 -21.50 21.42
C PRO A 70 -9.70 -20.27 20.51
N ALA A 71 -8.63 -20.23 19.73
CA ALA A 71 -8.41 -19.30 18.63
C ALA A 71 -9.54 -19.42 17.61
N GLY A 72 -9.74 -18.36 16.85
CA GLY A 72 -10.73 -18.34 15.78
C GLY A 72 -12.03 -17.65 16.20
N ARG A 73 -13.08 -17.94 15.43
CA ARG A 73 -14.39 -17.33 15.60
C ARG A 73 -15.12 -17.99 16.77
N ASN A 74 -15.45 -17.18 17.77
CA ASN A 74 -16.27 -17.56 18.90
C ASN A 74 -17.57 -16.76 18.89
N GLN A 75 -18.58 -17.22 19.62
CA GLN A 75 -19.86 -16.53 19.78
C GLN A 75 -20.17 -16.44 21.27
N ILE A 76 -20.50 -15.24 21.73
CA ILE A 76 -20.96 -15.02 23.10
C ILE A 76 -22.44 -14.66 23.06
N ALA A 77 -23.22 -15.17 24.00
CA ALA A 77 -24.59 -14.71 24.22
C ALA A 77 -24.86 -14.40 25.69
N LEU A 78 -25.50 -13.26 25.93
CA LEU A 78 -26.01 -12.83 27.22
C LEU A 78 -27.54 -12.88 27.17
N SER A 79 -28.14 -13.72 28.02
CA SER A 79 -29.57 -14.03 27.97
C SER A 79 -30.31 -13.58 29.22
N PHE A 80 -31.46 -12.94 29.06
CA PHE A 80 -32.38 -12.66 30.15
C PHE A 80 -33.26 -13.90 30.40
N VAL A 81 -33.10 -14.58 31.53
CA VAL A 81 -33.62 -15.95 31.71
C VAL A 81 -34.93 -16.03 32.51
N ASN A 82 -35.18 -15.07 33.40
CA ASN A 82 -36.33 -15.07 34.30
C ASN A 82 -37.19 -13.80 34.11
N ASP A 83 -37.74 -13.67 32.92
CA ASP A 83 -38.72 -12.66 32.57
C ASP A 83 -39.95 -12.67 33.51
N TYR A 84 -40.55 -11.51 33.77
CA TYR A 84 -41.74 -11.36 34.60
C TYR A 84 -42.59 -10.18 34.12
N TYR A 85 -43.88 -10.44 33.88
CA TYR A 85 -44.85 -9.44 33.44
C TYR A 85 -46.21 -9.62 34.15
N ASN A 86 -46.75 -8.54 34.70
CA ASN A 86 -48.06 -8.46 35.33
C ASN A 86 -48.65 -7.04 35.13
N GLU A 87 -49.40 -6.85 34.05
CA GLU A 87 -49.93 -5.54 33.64
C GLU A 87 -50.89 -4.90 34.67
N ASP A 88 -51.62 -5.73 35.42
CA ASP A 88 -52.64 -5.30 36.37
C ASP A 88 -52.09 -4.91 37.75
N HIS A 89 -50.77 -5.01 37.96
CA HIS A 89 -50.18 -4.68 39.26
C HIS A 89 -50.41 -3.18 39.61
N PRO A 90 -50.87 -2.86 40.83
CA PRO A 90 -51.21 -1.48 41.21
C PRO A 90 -50.00 -0.54 41.22
N ASP A 91 -48.82 -1.03 41.57
CA ASP A 91 -47.55 -0.31 41.40
C ASP A 91 -46.99 -0.54 39.98
N PRO A 92 -46.87 0.52 39.14
CA PRO A 92 -46.31 0.40 37.80
C PRO A 92 -44.88 -0.15 37.74
N LYS A 93 -44.07 0.03 38.81
CA LYS A 93 -42.70 -0.49 38.86
C LYS A 93 -42.64 -2.00 39.00
N GLN A 94 -43.71 -2.61 39.50
CA GLN A 94 -43.82 -4.05 39.71
C GLN A 94 -44.53 -4.77 38.56
N ARG A 95 -44.79 -4.08 37.45
CA ARG A 95 -45.49 -4.66 36.29
C ARG A 95 -44.59 -5.43 35.35
N ASP A 96 -43.31 -5.07 35.27
CA ASP A 96 -42.45 -5.57 34.20
C ASP A 96 -40.98 -5.60 34.62
N ARG A 97 -40.32 -6.74 34.42
CA ARG A 97 -38.91 -6.95 34.74
C ARG A 97 -38.10 -6.89 33.46
N ASN A 98 -37.12 -5.99 33.42
CA ASN A 98 -36.34 -5.73 32.22
C ASN A 98 -34.84 -5.82 32.50
N LEU A 99 -34.07 -6.39 31.56
CA LEU A 99 -32.61 -6.49 31.64
C LEU A 99 -31.94 -5.51 30.68
N PHE A 100 -30.92 -4.80 31.17
CA PHE A 100 -30.13 -3.83 30.42
C PHE A 100 -28.66 -4.23 30.49
N ILE A 101 -28.05 -4.43 29.32
CA ILE A 101 -26.62 -4.71 29.19
C ILE A 101 -25.94 -3.43 28.69
N ASP A 102 -25.01 -2.89 29.47
CA ASP A 102 -24.26 -1.69 29.10
C ASP A 102 -23.13 -2.04 28.14
N TRP A 103 -22.21 -2.90 28.57
CA TRP A 103 -21.07 -3.32 27.78
C TRP A 103 -20.57 -4.70 28.20
N LEU A 104 -19.83 -5.31 27.27
CA LEU A 104 -19.07 -6.53 27.43
C LEU A 104 -17.65 -6.25 26.96
N GLU A 105 -16.66 -6.69 27.73
CA GLU A 105 -15.25 -6.61 27.39
C GLU A 105 -14.61 -8.01 27.47
N VAL A 106 -13.77 -8.35 26.48
CA VAL A 106 -12.98 -9.59 26.45
C VAL A 106 -11.50 -9.23 26.51
N ILE A 107 -10.82 -9.62 27.58
CA ILE A 107 -9.41 -9.30 27.86
C ILE A 107 -8.60 -10.59 27.81
N GLY A 108 -7.61 -10.67 26.92
CA GLY A 108 -6.68 -11.80 26.93
C GLY A 108 -5.97 -12.09 25.61
N PRO A 109 -5.23 -13.22 25.54
CA PRO A 109 -5.11 -14.20 26.61
C PRO A 109 -4.24 -13.67 27.77
N ILE A 110 -4.66 -13.93 29.01
CA ILE A 110 -4.00 -13.52 30.26
C ILE A 110 -3.01 -14.56 30.79
N ASP A 111 -3.01 -15.77 30.25
CA ASP A 111 -1.98 -16.78 30.51
C ASP A 111 -0.71 -16.55 29.67
N ARG A 112 0.42 -17.13 30.11
CA ARG A 112 1.68 -17.06 29.35
C ARG A 112 1.60 -17.99 28.14
N VAL A 113 1.31 -17.40 26.98
CA VAL A 113 1.27 -18.09 25.69
C VAL A 113 2.66 -18.09 25.02
N ALA A 114 2.92 -19.08 24.16
CA ALA A 114 4.10 -19.16 23.30
C ALA A 114 4.40 -17.80 22.61
N PRO A 115 5.68 -17.43 22.42
CA PRO A 115 6.04 -16.16 21.82
C PRO A 115 5.39 -16.01 20.44
N THR A 116 4.86 -14.83 20.15
CA THR A 116 4.49 -14.46 18.76
C THR A 116 5.74 -14.54 17.86
N LEU A 117 5.56 -14.62 16.54
CA LEU A 117 6.69 -14.57 15.59
C LEU A 117 7.56 -13.31 15.81
N GLY A 118 6.94 -12.17 16.11
CA GLY A 118 7.64 -10.93 16.43
C GLY A 118 8.45 -11.03 17.74
N GLU A 119 7.88 -11.61 18.79
CA GLU A 119 8.62 -11.83 20.04
C GLU A 119 9.76 -12.84 19.86
N ALA A 120 9.53 -13.93 19.13
CA ALA A 120 10.58 -14.89 18.80
C ALA A 120 11.72 -14.21 18.02
N TRP A 121 11.38 -13.31 17.09
CA TRP A 121 12.36 -12.54 16.32
C TRP A 121 13.15 -11.54 17.19
N ILE A 122 12.47 -10.81 18.10
CA ILE A 122 13.10 -9.85 19.03
C ILE A 122 14.07 -10.57 19.98
N PHE A 123 13.64 -11.68 20.57
CA PHE A 123 14.40 -12.42 21.58
C PHE A 123 15.23 -13.56 20.99
N ALA A 124 15.41 -13.62 19.66
CA ALA A 124 16.14 -14.70 18.99
C ALA A 124 17.58 -14.88 19.50
N ALA A 125 18.21 -13.79 19.94
CA ALA A 125 19.57 -13.77 20.48
C ALA A 125 19.62 -13.83 22.02
N ASP A 126 18.49 -14.00 22.70
CA ASP A 126 18.48 -14.19 24.15
C ASP A 126 19.03 -15.59 24.50
N PRO A 127 20.15 -15.71 25.23
CA PRO A 127 20.71 -17.02 25.58
C PRO A 127 19.83 -17.78 26.59
N GLY A 128 18.79 -17.16 27.16
CA GLY A 128 17.84 -17.76 28.10
C GLY A 128 18.42 -18.01 29.51
N ARG A 129 19.75 -17.96 29.65
CA ARG A 129 20.51 -18.16 30.89
C ARG A 129 21.57 -17.07 31.08
N GLY A 130 22.12 -16.97 32.28
CA GLY A 130 23.15 -15.98 32.63
C GLY A 130 22.56 -14.69 33.21
N SER A 131 23.44 -13.71 33.46
CA SER A 131 23.05 -12.45 34.09
C SER A 131 22.10 -11.65 33.20
N VAL A 132 21.18 -10.90 33.82
CA VAL A 132 20.25 -10.01 33.09
C VAL A 132 21.01 -9.05 32.18
N ARG A 133 22.15 -8.52 32.64
CA ARG A 133 23.04 -7.69 31.82
C ARG A 133 23.53 -8.41 30.57
N HIS A 134 24.01 -9.65 30.68
CA HIS A 134 24.48 -10.41 29.53
C HIS A 134 23.36 -10.67 28.52
N ARG A 135 22.18 -11.08 29.01
CA ARG A 135 20.99 -11.31 28.18
C ARG A 135 20.52 -10.04 27.47
N THR A 136 20.42 -8.91 28.19
CA THR A 136 20.06 -7.60 27.61
C THR A 136 21.04 -7.21 26.49
N HIS A 137 22.34 -7.38 26.72
CA HIS A 137 23.34 -7.04 25.72
C HIS A 137 23.22 -7.91 24.46
N ALA A 138 23.06 -9.23 24.60
CA ALA A 138 22.92 -10.14 23.47
C ALA A 138 21.68 -9.82 22.62
N VAL A 139 20.54 -9.58 23.26
CA VAL A 139 19.30 -9.19 22.58
C VAL A 139 19.47 -7.87 21.85
N LEU A 140 19.99 -6.84 22.52
CA LEU A 140 20.13 -5.51 21.91
C LEU A 140 21.18 -5.48 20.79
N GLU A 141 22.26 -6.24 20.89
CA GLU A 141 23.28 -6.28 19.84
C GLU A 141 22.70 -6.79 18.51
N GLU A 142 21.96 -7.90 18.55
CA GLU A 142 21.34 -8.46 17.35
C GLU A 142 20.19 -7.58 16.85
N LEU A 143 19.31 -7.13 17.76
CA LEU A 143 18.16 -6.30 17.41
C LEU A 143 18.58 -4.99 16.77
N LEU A 144 19.55 -4.28 17.35
CA LEU A 144 20.06 -3.04 16.78
C LEU A 144 20.79 -3.28 15.46
N SER A 145 21.49 -4.41 15.33
CA SER A 145 22.19 -4.72 14.09
C SER A 145 21.23 -4.94 12.92
N ARG A 146 20.05 -5.52 13.19
CA ARG A 146 18.96 -5.67 12.21
C ARG A 146 18.26 -4.34 11.94
N LEU A 147 17.80 -3.65 12.99
CA LEU A 147 17.00 -2.42 12.87
C LEU A 147 17.78 -1.27 12.22
N TRP A 148 19.07 -1.15 12.52
CA TRP A 148 19.92 -0.11 11.95
C TRP A 148 20.73 -0.59 10.76
N ARG A 149 20.50 -1.85 10.33
CA ARG A 149 20.98 -2.46 9.08
C ARG A 149 22.51 -2.51 8.93
N ARG A 150 23.22 -2.46 10.05
CA ARG A 150 24.68 -2.59 10.17
C ARG A 150 25.03 -3.14 11.54
N PRO A 151 26.24 -3.67 11.76
CA PRO A 151 26.67 -4.07 13.09
C PRO A 151 26.50 -2.92 14.09
N ALA A 152 25.78 -3.19 15.18
CA ALA A 152 25.59 -2.24 16.25
C ALA A 152 26.93 -1.98 16.95
N ARG A 153 27.26 -0.72 17.21
CA ARG A 153 28.50 -0.38 17.92
C ARG A 153 28.30 -0.66 19.39
N SER A 154 29.33 -1.15 20.08
CA SER A 154 29.22 -1.49 21.51
C SER A 154 28.79 -0.31 22.39
N ALA A 155 29.13 0.93 22.02
CA ALA A 155 28.67 2.13 22.71
C ALA A 155 27.16 2.35 22.56
N GLU A 156 26.59 2.03 21.40
CA GLU A 156 25.16 2.16 21.13
C GLU A 156 24.37 1.11 21.91
N VAL A 157 24.85 -0.14 21.92
CA VAL A 157 24.29 -1.24 22.73
C VAL A 157 24.32 -0.87 24.21
N ARG A 158 25.46 -0.40 24.72
CA ARG A 158 25.58 0.04 26.12
C ARG A 158 24.59 1.14 26.47
N ARG A 159 24.42 2.15 25.60
CA ARG A 159 23.50 3.26 25.83
C ARG A 159 22.07 2.79 25.99
N LEU A 160 21.58 1.92 25.10
CA LEU A 160 20.21 1.40 25.18
C LEU A 160 20.04 0.35 26.29
N ALA A 161 21.08 -0.41 26.61
CA ALA A 161 21.07 -1.32 27.75
C ALA A 161 20.86 -0.59 29.08
N GLN A 162 21.31 0.66 29.22
CA GLN A 162 21.01 1.47 30.42
C GLN A 162 19.52 1.80 30.56
N ILE A 163 18.79 1.97 29.45
CA ILE A 163 17.34 2.19 29.49
C ILE A 163 16.66 0.94 30.06
N SER A 164 17.02 -0.24 29.55
CA SER A 164 16.50 -1.50 30.11
C SER A 164 16.90 -1.70 31.56
N LYS A 165 18.14 -1.34 31.94
CA LYS A 165 18.61 -1.44 33.33
C LYS A 165 17.75 -0.61 34.28
N ALA A 166 17.47 0.66 33.94
CA ALA A 166 16.64 1.52 34.77
C ALA A 166 15.23 0.94 34.98
N ARG A 167 14.62 0.40 33.91
CA ARG A 167 13.29 -0.24 34.00
C ARG A 167 13.28 -1.47 34.92
N LEU A 168 14.35 -2.26 34.90
CA LEU A 168 14.52 -3.39 35.81
C LEU A 168 14.70 -2.94 37.26
N GLU A 169 15.43 -1.83 37.49
CA GLU A 169 15.60 -1.21 38.81
C GLU A 169 14.26 -0.66 39.36
N ASP A 170 13.38 -0.20 38.47
CA ASP A 170 11.99 0.21 38.80
C ASP A 170 11.04 -0.99 39.03
N GLY A 171 11.53 -2.23 38.99
CA GLY A 171 10.75 -3.45 39.23
C GLY A 171 10.01 -4.00 38.00
N GLU A 172 10.22 -3.44 36.81
CA GLU A 172 9.64 -4.01 35.59
C GLU A 172 10.29 -5.35 35.22
N ASN A 173 9.54 -6.22 34.54
CA ASN A 173 10.07 -7.49 34.06
C ASN A 173 11.02 -7.30 32.85
N PHE A 174 11.83 -8.31 32.57
CA PHE A 174 12.82 -8.30 31.48
C PHE A 174 12.25 -7.94 30.11
N ARG A 175 11.05 -8.45 29.77
CA ARG A 175 10.43 -8.15 28.47
C ARG A 175 10.02 -6.69 28.36
N SER A 176 9.42 -6.14 29.41
CA SER A 176 9.08 -4.71 29.46
C SER A 176 10.31 -3.82 29.39
N ALA A 177 11.40 -4.21 30.07
CA ALA A 177 12.67 -3.49 30.01
C ALA A 177 13.30 -3.48 28.60
N ILE A 178 13.25 -4.60 27.88
CA ILE A 178 13.69 -4.67 26.48
C ILE A 178 12.77 -3.85 25.58
N ARG A 179 11.45 -3.86 25.83
CA ARG A 179 10.48 -3.05 25.08
C ARG A 179 10.83 -1.56 25.14
N SER A 180 11.21 -1.01 26.29
CA SER A 180 11.63 0.39 26.38
C SER A 180 12.89 0.70 25.56
N ALA A 181 13.87 -0.21 25.56
CA ALA A 181 15.07 -0.04 24.73
C ALA A 181 14.75 -0.18 23.22
N LEU A 182 13.84 -1.07 22.85
CA LEU A 182 13.33 -1.19 21.48
C LEU A 182 12.62 0.09 21.04
N THR A 183 11.75 0.68 21.88
CA THR A 183 11.10 1.97 21.58
C THR A 183 12.14 3.05 21.30
N ALA A 184 13.19 3.15 22.14
CA ALA A 184 14.28 4.08 21.92
C ALA A 184 15.11 3.77 20.65
N ALA A 185 15.24 2.50 20.27
CA ALA A 185 15.89 2.08 19.03
C ALA A 185 15.10 2.51 17.79
N LEU A 186 13.77 2.35 17.82
CA LEU A 186 12.86 2.74 16.74
C LEU A 186 12.74 4.27 16.60
N ALA A 187 12.85 5.01 17.70
CA ALA A 187 12.90 6.48 17.67
C ALA A 187 14.27 7.04 17.24
N SER A 188 15.30 6.19 17.04
CA SER A 188 16.64 6.64 16.70
C SER A 188 16.73 7.12 15.24
N PRO A 189 17.52 8.17 14.94
CA PRO A 189 17.88 8.52 13.56
C PRO A 189 18.49 7.37 12.77
N SER A 190 19.17 6.42 13.42
CA SER A 190 19.73 5.24 12.76
C SER A 190 18.66 4.26 12.26
N PHE A 191 17.44 4.32 12.81
CA PHE A 191 16.28 3.57 12.32
C PHE A 191 15.48 4.38 11.30
N VAL A 192 15.13 5.63 11.65
CA VAL A 192 14.25 6.51 10.87
C VAL A 192 14.87 6.91 9.53
N PHE A 193 16.18 7.10 9.48
CA PHE A 193 16.89 7.47 8.24
C PHE A 193 17.77 6.33 7.73
N ARG A 194 17.91 6.25 6.40
CA ARG A 194 18.98 5.48 5.75
C ARG A 194 20.22 6.37 5.66
N LEU A 195 21.05 6.30 6.69
CA LEU A 195 22.28 7.05 6.77
C LEU A 195 23.37 6.36 5.94
N GLU A 196 24.00 7.12 5.05
CA GLU A 196 25.10 6.68 4.21
C GLU A 196 26.35 7.54 4.49
N PRO A 197 26.92 7.52 5.72
CA PRO A 197 28.11 8.29 6.02
C PRO A 197 29.27 8.04 5.03
N GLY A 198 29.33 6.85 4.41
CA GLY A 198 30.37 6.46 3.46
C GLY A 198 31.75 6.31 4.10
N GLY A 199 32.76 6.06 3.26
CA GLY A 199 34.17 6.06 3.66
C GLY A 199 34.73 7.45 4.00
N LYS A 200 35.92 7.51 4.62
CA LYS A 200 36.64 8.77 4.87
C LYS A 200 37.22 9.35 3.57
N GLY A 201 36.41 10.08 2.80
CA GLY A 201 36.86 10.82 1.61
C GLY A 201 36.78 12.33 1.83
N ARG A 202 37.64 12.91 2.70
CA ARG A 202 37.70 14.37 2.86
C ARG A 202 38.18 15.00 1.54
N GLY A 203 37.35 15.87 0.95
CA GLY A 203 37.67 16.61 -0.29
C GLY A 203 37.37 15.87 -1.60
N GLN A 204 36.78 14.67 -1.57
CA GLN A 204 36.34 13.98 -2.79
C GLN A 204 34.93 14.43 -3.17
N LYS A 205 34.64 14.59 -4.48
CA LYS A 205 33.29 14.90 -5.01
C LYS A 205 32.27 13.78 -4.76
N SER A 206 32.74 12.55 -4.66
CA SER A 206 31.95 11.37 -4.34
C SER A 206 32.68 10.48 -3.34
N VAL A 207 31.93 9.73 -2.54
CA VAL A 207 32.45 8.80 -1.54
C VAL A 207 31.81 7.44 -1.75
N ALA A 208 32.62 6.39 -1.68
CA ALA A 208 32.14 5.01 -1.77
C ALA A 208 31.31 4.62 -0.54
N LEU A 209 30.21 3.93 -0.81
CA LEU A 209 29.38 3.30 0.20
C LEU A 209 30.05 2.03 0.72
N GLY A 210 29.99 1.83 2.02
CA GLY A 210 30.34 0.57 2.65
C GLY A 210 29.32 -0.53 2.33
N ASP A 211 29.73 -1.78 2.48
CA ASP A 211 28.89 -2.92 2.09
C ASP A 211 27.53 -3.00 2.81
N PHE A 212 27.43 -2.57 4.06
CA PHE A 212 26.14 -2.51 4.76
C PHE A 212 25.22 -1.41 4.21
N GLU A 213 25.79 -0.32 3.68
CA GLU A 213 25.04 0.74 3.01
C GLU A 213 24.56 0.25 1.64
N VAL A 214 25.42 -0.45 0.87
CA VAL A 214 25.04 -1.09 -0.40
C VAL A 214 23.95 -2.15 -0.19
N ALA A 215 24.09 -3.01 0.83
CA ALA A 215 23.06 -3.98 1.20
C ALA A 215 21.72 -3.30 1.51
N THR A 216 21.76 -2.22 2.29
CA THR A 216 20.58 -1.44 2.64
C THR A 216 19.95 -0.80 1.40
N ARG A 217 20.74 -0.21 0.53
CA ARG A 217 20.24 0.41 -0.70
C ARG A 217 19.57 -0.63 -1.59
N LEU A 218 20.20 -1.80 -1.79
CA LEU A 218 19.63 -2.90 -2.57
C LEU A 218 18.33 -3.44 -1.95
N SER A 219 18.29 -3.64 -0.64
CA SER A 219 17.08 -4.17 0.01
C SER A 219 15.91 -3.20 -0.02
N TYR A 220 16.15 -1.90 0.11
CA TYR A 220 15.08 -0.91 0.01
C TYR A 220 14.67 -0.64 -1.43
N PHE A 221 15.60 -0.76 -2.39
CA PHE A 221 15.27 -0.71 -3.80
C PHE A 221 14.34 -1.86 -4.19
N LEU A 222 14.62 -3.10 -3.79
CA LEU A 222 13.85 -4.25 -4.30
C LEU A 222 12.69 -4.68 -3.38
N TRP A 223 12.84 -4.56 -2.07
CA TRP A 223 11.89 -5.11 -1.09
C TRP A 223 11.25 -4.06 -0.19
N SER A 224 11.64 -2.78 -0.31
CA SER A 224 11.22 -1.72 0.63
C SER A 224 11.38 -2.10 2.11
N SER A 225 12.37 -2.95 2.41
CA SER A 225 12.55 -3.56 3.73
C SER A 225 14.04 -3.79 4.03
N ALA A 226 14.35 -4.21 5.27
CA ALA A 226 15.72 -4.44 5.71
C ALA A 226 16.39 -5.61 4.94
N PRO A 227 17.72 -5.59 4.79
CA PRO A 227 18.47 -6.69 4.19
C PRO A 227 18.20 -8.01 4.91
N ASP A 228 18.06 -9.12 4.18
CA ASP A 228 17.97 -10.44 4.78
C ASP A 228 19.33 -10.92 5.33
N ASP A 229 19.32 -12.06 6.02
CA ASP A 229 20.54 -12.63 6.60
C ASP A 229 21.62 -12.95 5.56
N THR A 230 21.22 -13.37 4.36
CA THR A 230 22.17 -13.65 3.27
C THR A 230 22.89 -12.37 2.85
N LEU A 231 22.14 -11.31 2.56
CA LEU A 231 22.72 -10.04 2.14
C LEU A 231 23.54 -9.39 3.27
N ARG A 232 23.11 -9.50 4.53
CA ARG A 232 23.90 -9.05 5.69
C ARG A 232 25.21 -9.81 5.86
N ARG A 233 25.23 -11.13 5.60
CA ARG A 233 26.46 -11.93 5.66
C ARG A 233 27.44 -11.56 4.55
N ARG A 234 26.95 -11.36 3.32
CA ARG A 234 27.75 -10.85 2.19
C ARG A 234 28.35 -9.49 2.54
N ALA A 235 27.53 -8.61 3.11
CA ALA A 235 27.99 -7.28 3.52
C ALA A 235 29.08 -7.33 4.59
N ARG A 236 28.93 -8.22 5.58
CA ARG A 236 29.94 -8.44 6.63
C ARG A 236 31.29 -8.92 6.07
N ARG A 237 31.28 -9.63 4.95
CA ARG A 237 32.48 -10.16 4.29
C ARG A 237 33.12 -9.17 3.30
N GLY A 238 32.50 -8.01 3.06
CA GLY A 238 33.03 -7.03 2.09
C GLY A 238 32.82 -7.45 0.62
N GLU A 239 31.82 -8.30 0.35
CA GLU A 239 31.63 -8.93 -0.96
C GLU A 239 30.72 -8.11 -1.90
N LEU A 240 29.97 -7.13 -1.40
CA LEU A 240 28.95 -6.38 -2.17
C LEU A 240 29.53 -5.25 -3.02
N GLN A 241 30.85 -5.05 -2.98
CA GLN A 241 31.56 -4.20 -3.93
C GLN A 241 31.86 -4.91 -5.26
N VAL A 242 31.73 -6.23 -5.30
CA VAL A 242 31.96 -7.02 -6.52
C VAL A 242 30.66 -7.07 -7.31
N PHE A 243 30.65 -6.46 -8.51
CA PHE A 243 29.46 -6.35 -9.34
C PHE A 243 28.78 -7.69 -9.62
N GLU A 244 29.53 -8.75 -9.88
CA GLU A 244 28.94 -10.06 -10.15
C GLU A 244 28.23 -10.66 -8.93
N ILE A 245 28.75 -10.42 -7.73
CA ILE A 245 28.07 -10.83 -6.48
C ILE A 245 26.82 -9.98 -6.27
N LEU A 246 26.94 -8.67 -6.46
CA LEU A 246 25.83 -7.74 -6.27
C LEU A 246 24.67 -8.07 -7.24
N VAL A 247 24.96 -8.33 -8.51
CA VAL A 247 23.96 -8.74 -9.52
C VAL A 247 23.37 -10.11 -9.21
N ALA A 248 24.16 -11.07 -8.72
CA ALA A 248 23.62 -12.36 -8.29
C ALA A 248 22.64 -12.21 -7.12
N GLU A 249 22.95 -11.35 -6.14
CA GLU A 249 22.02 -11.03 -5.05
C GLU A 249 20.78 -10.29 -5.56
N THR A 250 20.92 -9.32 -6.49
CA THR A 250 19.78 -8.66 -7.15
C THR A 250 18.82 -9.67 -7.75
N ARG A 251 19.31 -10.62 -8.56
CA ARG A 251 18.47 -11.65 -9.20
C ARG A 251 17.80 -12.56 -8.18
N ARG A 252 18.54 -13.00 -7.15
CA ARG A 252 17.98 -13.79 -6.04
C ARG A 252 16.84 -13.04 -5.36
N MET A 253 17.04 -11.74 -5.12
CA MET A 253 16.06 -10.91 -4.43
C MET A 253 14.82 -10.63 -5.28
N LEU A 254 14.99 -10.45 -6.60
CA LEU A 254 13.87 -10.32 -7.55
C LEU A 254 13.04 -11.60 -7.67
N ALA A 255 13.63 -12.77 -7.45
CA ALA A 255 12.90 -14.05 -7.44
C ALA A 255 12.08 -14.28 -6.15
N ASP A 256 12.35 -13.54 -5.08
CA ASP A 256 11.65 -13.65 -3.79
C ASP A 256 10.31 -12.90 -3.82
N GLU A 257 9.26 -13.42 -3.17
CA GLU A 257 7.92 -12.80 -3.09
C GLU A 257 7.97 -11.35 -2.59
N ARG A 258 8.94 -11.00 -1.74
CA ARG A 258 9.11 -9.61 -1.27
C ARG A 258 9.39 -8.60 -2.38
N ALA A 259 9.83 -9.04 -3.57
CA ALA A 259 10.00 -8.16 -4.73
C ALA A 259 8.68 -7.60 -5.27
N ASP A 260 7.52 -8.13 -4.87
CA ASP A 260 6.21 -7.53 -5.18
C ASP A 260 6.10 -6.10 -4.60
N ALA A 261 6.94 -5.77 -3.61
CA ALA A 261 7.09 -4.42 -3.12
C ALA A 261 7.46 -3.41 -4.23
N LEU A 262 8.08 -3.81 -5.34
CA LEU A 262 8.31 -2.93 -6.50
C LEU A 262 7.00 -2.50 -7.15
N ALA A 263 6.02 -3.40 -7.28
CA ALA A 263 4.72 -3.02 -7.82
C ALA A 263 3.98 -2.07 -6.86
N LEU A 264 3.90 -2.45 -5.58
CA LEU A 264 3.19 -1.71 -4.54
C LEU A 264 3.80 -0.33 -4.25
N ASN A 265 5.12 -0.18 -4.40
CA ASN A 265 5.81 1.05 -4.05
C ASN A 265 6.31 1.82 -5.27
N PHE A 266 7.12 1.19 -6.11
CA PHE A 266 7.68 1.86 -7.29
C PHE A 266 6.61 2.09 -8.35
N ALA A 267 5.90 1.05 -8.80
CA ALA A 267 4.93 1.20 -9.88
C ALA A 267 3.75 2.09 -9.46
N ALA A 268 3.23 1.92 -8.24
CA ALA A 268 2.18 2.80 -7.70
C ALA A 268 2.60 4.28 -7.61
N GLN A 269 3.87 4.58 -7.34
CA GLN A 269 4.39 5.95 -7.36
C GLN A 269 4.62 6.44 -8.79
N TRP A 270 5.27 5.64 -9.63
CA TRP A 270 5.61 5.97 -11.01
C TRP A 270 4.36 6.24 -11.85
N LEU A 271 3.32 5.43 -11.68
CA LEU A 271 2.05 5.54 -12.38
C LEU A 271 1.06 6.50 -11.70
N GLU A 272 1.47 7.16 -10.61
CA GLU A 272 0.65 8.09 -9.83
C GLU A 272 -0.61 7.48 -9.22
N LEU A 273 -0.67 6.15 -9.07
CA LEU A 273 -1.84 5.44 -8.52
C LEU A 273 -2.16 5.85 -7.08
N ARG A 274 -1.18 6.33 -6.31
CA ARG A 274 -1.40 6.86 -4.95
C ARG A 274 -2.33 8.08 -4.95
N ASN A 275 -2.36 8.84 -6.05
CA ASN A 275 -3.26 9.97 -6.19
C ASN A 275 -4.74 9.54 -6.33
N LEU A 276 -5.03 8.24 -6.50
CA LEU A 276 -6.39 7.72 -6.43
C LEU A 276 -7.01 7.96 -5.04
N GLU A 277 -6.22 7.95 -3.97
CA GLU A 277 -6.72 8.22 -2.61
C GLU A 277 -7.39 9.61 -2.51
N ASP A 278 -6.84 10.59 -3.24
CA ASP A 278 -7.32 11.97 -3.29
C ASP A 278 -8.28 12.23 -4.46
N ALA A 279 -8.41 11.30 -5.41
CA ALA A 279 -9.28 11.46 -6.57
C ALA A 279 -10.76 11.48 -6.15
N GLN A 280 -11.46 12.59 -6.39
CA GLN A 280 -12.88 12.74 -6.07
C GLN A 280 -13.70 12.89 -7.36
N PRO A 281 -13.98 11.81 -8.10
CA PRO A 281 -15.01 11.84 -9.14
C PRO A 281 -16.33 12.37 -8.57
N ASP A 282 -17.01 13.19 -9.36
CA ASP A 282 -18.30 13.76 -9.01
C ASP A 282 -19.34 12.64 -8.83
N ALA A 283 -19.99 12.60 -7.68
CA ALA A 283 -20.88 11.51 -7.30
C ALA A 283 -22.17 11.47 -8.14
N ASP A 284 -22.61 12.60 -8.69
CA ASP A 284 -23.78 12.66 -9.57
C ASP A 284 -23.42 12.12 -10.96
N ALA A 285 -22.22 12.44 -11.46
CA ALA A 285 -21.72 11.96 -12.74
C ALA A 285 -21.23 10.49 -12.71
N PHE A 286 -20.70 10.03 -11.57
CA PHE A 286 -20.04 8.73 -11.40
C PHE A 286 -20.50 8.01 -10.11
N PRO A 287 -21.80 7.71 -9.95
CA PRO A 287 -22.37 7.15 -8.72
C PRO A 287 -21.84 5.77 -8.34
N GLU A 288 -21.27 5.01 -9.29
CA GLU A 288 -20.64 3.72 -9.06
C GLU A 288 -19.22 3.80 -8.48
N PHE A 289 -18.60 4.98 -8.49
CA PHE A 289 -17.25 5.15 -7.98
C PHE A 289 -17.25 5.14 -6.45
N ASP A 290 -16.69 4.08 -5.88
CA ASP A 290 -16.51 3.93 -4.44
C ASP A 290 -15.09 3.48 -4.08
N GLU A 291 -14.83 3.47 -2.78
CA GLU A 291 -13.53 3.10 -2.22
C GLU A 291 -13.14 1.63 -2.50
N ALA A 292 -14.11 0.74 -2.74
CA ALA A 292 -13.81 -0.63 -3.15
C ALA A 292 -13.31 -0.68 -4.61
N LEU A 293 -14.01 0.00 -5.53
CA LEU A 293 -13.60 0.10 -6.92
C LEU A 293 -12.23 0.78 -7.05
N ARG A 294 -12.00 1.85 -6.29
CA ARG A 294 -10.71 2.55 -6.25
C ARG A 294 -9.54 1.62 -5.93
N ARG A 295 -9.67 0.79 -4.89
CA ARG A 295 -8.63 -0.20 -4.54
C ARG A 295 -8.43 -1.22 -5.65
N SER A 296 -9.51 -1.68 -6.28
CA SER A 296 -9.42 -2.65 -7.36
C SER A 296 -8.68 -2.05 -8.57
N MET A 297 -8.99 -0.81 -8.96
CA MET A 297 -8.30 -0.07 -10.03
C MET A 297 -6.78 0.07 -9.81
N ALA A 298 -6.36 0.37 -8.58
CA ALA A 298 -4.94 0.44 -8.24
C ALA A 298 -4.29 -0.95 -8.41
N ARG A 299 -4.93 -1.98 -7.86
CA ARG A 299 -4.40 -3.35 -7.88
C ARG A 299 -4.27 -3.94 -9.29
N GLU A 300 -5.16 -3.57 -10.22
CA GLU A 300 -5.08 -3.97 -11.64
C GLU A 300 -3.70 -3.63 -12.25
N SER A 301 -3.24 -2.40 -12.03
CA SER A 301 -2.00 -1.88 -12.59
C SER A 301 -0.77 -2.47 -11.91
N GLU A 302 -0.85 -2.67 -10.59
CA GLU A 302 0.19 -3.37 -9.83
C GLU A 302 0.35 -4.81 -10.32
N LEU A 303 -0.74 -5.55 -10.53
CA LEU A 303 -0.70 -6.94 -11.00
C LEU A 303 -0.11 -7.08 -12.40
N LEU A 304 -0.40 -6.13 -13.31
CA LEU A 304 0.26 -6.11 -14.63
C LEU A 304 1.78 -5.92 -14.47
N PHE A 305 2.21 -4.98 -13.63
CA PHE A 305 3.63 -4.76 -13.36
C PHE A 305 4.29 -6.00 -12.72
N GLU A 306 3.64 -6.62 -11.73
CA GLU A 306 4.09 -7.87 -11.11
C GLU A 306 4.25 -8.97 -12.15
N THR A 307 3.28 -9.12 -13.06
CA THR A 307 3.34 -10.13 -14.13
C THR A 307 4.53 -9.89 -15.04
N VAL A 308 4.74 -8.65 -15.50
CA VAL A 308 5.86 -8.29 -16.38
C VAL A 308 7.21 -8.56 -15.69
N LEU A 309 7.31 -8.23 -14.40
CA LEU A 309 8.51 -8.48 -13.61
C LEU A 309 8.78 -9.97 -13.39
N ARG A 310 7.79 -10.70 -12.88
CA ARG A 310 7.90 -12.11 -12.44
C ARG A 310 8.12 -13.06 -13.60
N GLU A 311 7.39 -12.85 -14.69
CA GLU A 311 7.47 -13.70 -15.87
C GLU A 311 8.60 -13.26 -16.83
N ARG A 312 9.38 -12.25 -16.45
CA ARG A 312 10.48 -11.69 -17.25
C ARG A 312 9.99 -11.36 -18.67
N ARG A 313 8.85 -10.66 -18.75
CA ARG A 313 8.28 -10.19 -20.01
C ARG A 313 9.08 -9.02 -20.56
N ASP A 314 8.84 -8.72 -21.83
CA ASP A 314 9.35 -7.48 -22.39
C ASP A 314 8.65 -6.28 -21.74
N ILE A 315 9.38 -5.21 -21.44
CA ILE A 315 8.81 -4.00 -20.83
C ILE A 315 7.68 -3.38 -21.65
N ARG A 316 7.66 -3.56 -22.98
CA ARG A 316 6.58 -3.11 -23.87
C ARG A 316 5.25 -3.81 -23.58
N GLU A 317 5.26 -4.94 -22.89
CA GLU A 317 4.03 -5.62 -22.43
C GLU A 317 3.25 -4.75 -21.43
N LEU A 318 3.90 -3.80 -20.75
CA LEU A 318 3.21 -2.77 -19.96
C LEU A 318 2.26 -1.89 -20.80
N LEU A 319 2.49 -1.76 -22.11
CA LEU A 319 1.62 -1.02 -23.02
C LEU A 319 0.75 -1.96 -23.86
N THR A 320 1.32 -3.09 -24.27
CA THR A 320 0.75 -3.95 -25.32
C THR A 320 -0.05 -5.13 -24.78
N ALA A 321 -0.04 -5.39 -23.47
CA ALA A 321 -0.77 -6.51 -22.88
C ALA A 321 -2.23 -6.55 -23.38
N ASP A 322 -2.57 -7.69 -23.97
CA ASP A 322 -3.91 -8.09 -24.43
C ASP A 322 -4.67 -8.84 -23.34
N TYR A 323 -4.30 -8.61 -22.08
CA TYR A 323 -4.93 -9.18 -20.91
C TYR A 323 -4.89 -8.18 -19.75
N SER A 324 -5.75 -8.39 -18.76
CA SER A 324 -5.68 -7.70 -17.47
C SER A 324 -6.07 -8.65 -16.34
N HIS A 325 -6.13 -8.16 -15.11
CA HIS A 325 -6.55 -8.91 -13.93
C HIS A 325 -7.77 -8.24 -13.30
N TYR A 326 -8.90 -8.96 -13.25
CA TYR A 326 -10.15 -8.44 -12.69
C TYR A 326 -10.55 -9.22 -11.43
N ASP A 327 -10.98 -8.48 -10.40
CA ASP A 327 -11.85 -8.96 -9.35
C ASP A 327 -13.33 -8.65 -9.72
N GLU A 328 -14.27 -8.99 -8.85
CA GLU A 328 -15.70 -8.74 -9.06
C GLU A 328 -16.02 -7.25 -9.32
N ARG A 329 -15.34 -6.34 -8.60
CA ARG A 329 -15.59 -4.90 -8.69
C ARG A 329 -15.18 -4.36 -10.06
N LEU A 330 -13.97 -4.69 -10.53
CA LEU A 330 -13.51 -4.28 -11.86
C LEU A 330 -14.27 -4.98 -12.98
N ALA A 331 -14.61 -6.26 -12.82
CA ALA A 331 -15.41 -6.97 -13.82
C ALA A 331 -16.76 -6.27 -14.03
N ARG A 332 -17.44 -5.89 -12.94
CA ARG A 332 -18.69 -5.10 -13.02
C ARG A 332 -18.45 -3.74 -13.66
N HIS A 333 -17.41 -3.03 -13.26
CA HIS A 333 -17.06 -1.71 -13.80
C HIS A 333 -16.79 -1.72 -15.30
N TYR A 334 -16.14 -2.77 -15.79
CA TYR A 334 -15.81 -2.93 -17.20
C TYR A 334 -16.90 -3.66 -18.01
N GLY A 335 -17.96 -4.15 -17.37
CA GLY A 335 -19.01 -4.94 -18.02
C GLY A 335 -18.55 -6.32 -18.48
N ALA A 336 -17.53 -6.89 -17.84
CA ALA A 336 -17.03 -8.22 -18.15
C ALA A 336 -18.05 -9.30 -17.73
N VAL A 337 -18.30 -10.26 -18.63
CA VAL A 337 -19.20 -11.39 -18.39
C VAL A 337 -18.41 -12.56 -17.82
N GLY A 338 -18.88 -13.11 -16.70
CA GLY A 338 -18.25 -14.27 -16.06
C GLY A 338 -18.53 -14.36 -14.57
N ALA A 339 -18.09 -15.44 -13.95
CA ALA A 339 -18.13 -15.62 -12.50
C ALA A 339 -16.86 -15.03 -11.87
N PHE A 340 -16.98 -13.82 -11.34
CA PHE A 340 -15.92 -13.13 -10.60
C PHE A 340 -16.22 -13.11 -9.10
N ASP A 341 -15.16 -13.08 -8.30
CA ASP A 341 -15.22 -12.97 -6.85
C ASP A 341 -14.17 -11.94 -6.37
N THR A 342 -13.88 -11.89 -5.08
CA THR A 342 -12.92 -10.93 -4.51
C THR A 342 -11.46 -11.16 -4.93
N HIS A 343 -11.14 -12.29 -5.56
CA HIS A 343 -9.80 -12.59 -6.06
C HIS A 343 -9.63 -12.14 -7.50
N PHE A 344 -8.46 -11.58 -7.79
CA PHE A 344 -8.07 -11.18 -9.12
C PHE A 344 -7.78 -12.40 -10.01
N ARG A 345 -8.36 -12.39 -11.21
CA ARG A 345 -8.17 -13.43 -12.22
C ARG A 345 -7.76 -12.79 -13.54
N ARG A 346 -6.87 -13.44 -14.28
CA ARG A 346 -6.47 -12.98 -15.61
C ARG A 346 -7.66 -13.07 -16.57
N VAL A 347 -7.88 -12.01 -17.34
CA VAL A 347 -8.95 -11.87 -18.34
C VAL A 347 -8.31 -11.53 -19.68
N ASP A 348 -8.75 -12.21 -20.73
CA ASP A 348 -8.36 -11.92 -22.11
C ASP A 348 -9.07 -10.67 -22.63
N LEU A 349 -8.29 -9.76 -23.21
CA LEU A 349 -8.73 -8.48 -23.78
C LEU A 349 -8.41 -8.38 -25.28
N SER A 350 -7.99 -9.47 -25.92
CA SER A 350 -7.58 -9.50 -27.34
C SER A 350 -8.60 -8.86 -28.28
N ASP A 351 -9.90 -9.06 -28.02
CA ASP A 351 -10.99 -8.52 -28.84
C ASP A 351 -11.46 -7.11 -28.45
N GLY A 352 -10.89 -6.53 -27.39
CA GLY A 352 -11.30 -5.24 -26.82
C GLY A 352 -10.40 -4.07 -27.17
N PRO A 353 -10.81 -2.82 -26.87
CA PRO A 353 -10.01 -1.61 -27.08
C PRO A 353 -9.01 -1.32 -25.93
N ARG A 354 -9.05 -2.08 -24.84
CA ARG A 354 -8.14 -1.92 -23.70
C ARG A 354 -6.84 -2.67 -23.95
N ARG A 355 -5.71 -2.00 -23.73
CA ARG A 355 -4.37 -2.56 -23.84
C ARG A 355 -3.46 -1.96 -22.77
N GLY A 356 -2.80 -2.85 -22.03
CA GLY A 356 -1.87 -2.51 -20.96
C GLY A 356 -2.32 -1.36 -20.05
N LEU A 357 -1.34 -0.63 -19.53
CA LEU A 357 -1.54 0.47 -18.58
C LEU A 357 -2.46 1.59 -19.12
N LEU A 358 -2.46 1.85 -20.43
CA LEU A 358 -3.29 2.89 -21.03
C LEU A 358 -4.79 2.54 -21.03
N GLY A 359 -5.13 1.26 -20.89
CA GLY A 359 -6.49 0.78 -20.74
C GLY A 359 -6.99 0.68 -19.30
N HIS A 360 -6.13 0.92 -18.29
CA HIS A 360 -6.48 0.72 -16.88
C HIS A 360 -7.22 1.94 -16.31
N ALA A 361 -8.34 1.70 -15.63
CA ALA A 361 -9.19 2.74 -15.08
C ALA A 361 -8.51 3.59 -14.00
N GLY A 362 -7.60 3.01 -13.22
CA GLY A 362 -6.85 3.76 -12.21
C GLY A 362 -6.04 4.91 -12.81
N ILE A 363 -5.32 4.63 -13.90
CA ILE A 363 -4.53 5.64 -14.64
C ILE A 363 -5.46 6.65 -15.32
N LEU A 364 -6.52 6.17 -15.97
CA LEU A 364 -7.51 7.03 -16.63
C LEU A 364 -8.20 7.98 -15.64
N CYS A 365 -8.37 7.55 -14.39
CA CYS A 365 -8.95 8.35 -13.31
C CYS A 365 -8.01 9.43 -12.80
N VAL A 366 -6.77 9.09 -12.41
CA VAL A 366 -5.80 10.10 -11.90
C VAL A 366 -5.40 11.12 -12.95
N THR A 367 -5.57 10.79 -14.23
CA THR A 367 -5.32 11.69 -15.36
C THR A 367 -6.57 12.45 -15.83
N SER A 368 -7.67 12.42 -15.06
CA SER A 368 -8.92 13.12 -15.38
C SER A 368 -9.22 14.26 -14.38
N SER A 369 -10.36 14.91 -14.54
CA SER A 369 -10.93 15.86 -13.58
C SER A 369 -12.17 15.24 -12.91
N PRO A 370 -12.61 15.74 -11.74
CA PRO A 370 -13.77 15.20 -11.01
C PRO A 370 -15.01 14.94 -11.88
N THR A 371 -15.30 15.85 -12.81
CA THR A 371 -16.54 15.83 -13.61
C THR A 371 -16.35 15.35 -15.04
N ARG A 372 -15.12 15.12 -15.52
CA ARG A 372 -14.83 14.91 -16.95
C ARG A 372 -13.43 14.38 -17.24
N THR A 373 -13.24 13.90 -18.46
CA THR A 373 -11.92 13.56 -19.02
C THR A 373 -11.02 14.78 -19.14
N SER A 374 -9.70 14.55 -19.29
CA SER A 374 -8.74 15.61 -19.59
C SER A 374 -7.65 15.10 -20.55
N PRO A 375 -7.80 15.33 -21.87
CA PRO A 375 -6.78 15.00 -22.87
C PRO A 375 -5.42 15.62 -22.54
N VAL A 376 -5.42 16.86 -22.04
CA VAL A 376 -4.19 17.57 -21.64
C VAL A 376 -3.46 16.83 -20.51
N LYS A 377 -4.16 16.46 -19.43
CA LYS A 377 -3.55 15.71 -18.32
C LYS A 377 -3.10 14.32 -18.75
N ARG A 378 -3.90 13.60 -19.55
CA ARG A 378 -3.56 12.27 -20.10
C ARG A 378 -2.31 12.34 -20.96
N GLY A 379 -2.25 13.27 -21.90
CA GLY A 379 -1.09 13.48 -22.77
C GLY A 379 0.16 13.86 -21.98
N LYS A 380 0.04 14.76 -20.99
CA LYS A 380 1.14 15.13 -20.10
C LYS A 380 1.68 13.91 -19.35
N TRP A 381 0.78 13.09 -18.81
CA TRP A 381 1.16 11.87 -18.08
C TRP A 381 1.86 10.87 -18.99
N ILE A 382 1.40 10.66 -20.23
CA ILE A 382 2.11 9.81 -21.21
C ILE A 382 3.52 10.35 -21.47
N LEU A 383 3.66 11.66 -21.71
CA LEU A 383 4.94 12.30 -22.01
C LEU A 383 5.93 12.19 -20.85
N ASP A 384 5.50 12.49 -19.62
CA ASP A 384 6.36 12.45 -18.44
C ASP A 384 6.63 11.02 -17.97
N ASN A 385 5.56 10.24 -17.74
CA ASN A 385 5.66 8.97 -17.06
C ASN A 385 6.12 7.86 -18.01
N LEU A 386 5.80 7.92 -19.31
CA LEU A 386 6.13 6.85 -20.27
C LEU A 386 7.23 7.21 -21.26
N LEU A 387 7.53 8.48 -21.52
CA LEU A 387 8.45 8.86 -22.62
C LEU A 387 9.67 9.68 -22.18
N ASP A 388 9.77 10.02 -20.88
CA ASP A 388 10.81 10.90 -20.32
C ASP A 388 10.90 12.24 -21.07
N ALA A 389 9.73 12.77 -21.43
CA ALA A 389 9.56 13.93 -22.30
C ALA A 389 8.57 14.94 -21.70
N ALA A 390 8.62 15.12 -20.38
CA ALA A 390 7.72 15.99 -19.64
C ALA A 390 7.64 17.40 -20.26
N PRO A 391 6.44 17.95 -20.51
CA PRO A 391 6.32 19.32 -21.02
C PRO A 391 6.81 20.34 -19.97
N PRO A 392 7.27 21.53 -20.40
CA PRO A 392 7.62 22.61 -19.47
C PRO A 392 6.40 23.02 -18.63
N PRO A 393 6.61 23.65 -17.46
CA PRO A 393 5.51 24.20 -16.68
C PRO A 393 4.70 25.21 -17.51
N PRO A 394 3.37 25.29 -17.31
CA PRO A 394 2.54 26.20 -18.07
C PRO A 394 2.95 27.66 -17.79
N PRO A 395 2.83 28.57 -18.79
CA PRO A 395 3.11 29.98 -18.58
C PRO A 395 2.12 30.60 -17.57
N PRO A 396 2.50 31.66 -16.84
CA PRO A 396 1.61 32.35 -15.90
C PRO A 396 0.29 32.75 -16.57
N GLY A 397 -0.85 32.41 -15.95
CA GLY A 397 -2.18 32.76 -16.44
C GLY A 397 -2.78 31.79 -17.48
N ALA A 398 -2.13 30.65 -17.77
CA ALA A 398 -2.65 29.63 -18.71
C ALA A 398 -4.06 29.12 -18.37
N ASP A 399 -4.43 29.10 -17.09
CA ASP A 399 -5.71 28.57 -16.60
C ASP A 399 -6.90 29.54 -16.78
N SER A 400 -6.65 30.79 -17.16
CA SER A 400 -7.64 31.88 -17.08
C SER A 400 -8.65 31.96 -18.25
N LEU A 401 -8.63 31.01 -19.18
CA LEU A 401 -9.15 31.24 -20.54
C LEU A 401 -10.44 30.50 -20.88
N VAL A 402 -10.90 29.54 -20.07
CA VAL A 402 -12.11 28.75 -20.38
C VAL A 402 -12.94 28.49 -19.12
N LYS A 403 -14.26 28.74 -19.19
CA LYS A 403 -15.19 28.39 -18.12
C LYS A 403 -15.36 26.89 -18.03
N GLU A 404 -15.48 26.34 -16.83
CA GLU A 404 -15.59 24.89 -16.62
C GLU A 404 -16.85 24.27 -17.25
N GLU A 405 -17.93 25.05 -17.31
CA GLU A 405 -19.19 24.69 -17.99
C GLU A 405 -18.99 24.39 -19.48
N ASP A 406 -18.08 25.11 -20.14
CA ASP A 406 -17.80 24.96 -21.58
C ASP A 406 -17.00 23.68 -21.89
N LEU A 407 -16.45 23.01 -20.86
CA LEU A 407 -15.55 21.86 -21.01
C LEU A 407 -16.24 20.51 -20.73
N ARG A 408 -17.56 20.49 -20.51
CA ARG A 408 -18.29 19.30 -20.06
C ARG A 408 -18.38 18.17 -21.11
N THR A 409 -18.32 18.49 -22.40
CA THR A 409 -18.35 17.48 -23.48
C THR A 409 -17.00 17.42 -24.22
N PRO A 410 -16.57 16.23 -24.70
CA PRO A 410 -15.34 16.08 -25.48
C PRO A 410 -15.32 16.93 -26.75
N ALA A 411 -16.46 17.07 -27.44
CA ALA A 411 -16.57 17.89 -28.65
C ALA A 411 -16.24 19.37 -28.35
N ASN A 412 -16.86 19.94 -27.32
CA ASN A 412 -16.60 21.32 -26.91
C ASN A 412 -15.18 21.49 -26.38
N LEU A 413 -14.69 20.54 -25.58
CA LEU A 413 -13.31 20.53 -25.09
C LEU A 413 -12.29 20.55 -26.24
N ARG A 414 -12.49 19.71 -27.26
CA ARG A 414 -11.63 19.67 -28.45
C ARG A 414 -11.64 21.01 -29.20
N GLU A 415 -12.80 21.61 -29.38
CA GLU A 415 -12.93 22.93 -30.02
C GLU A 415 -12.19 24.01 -29.20
N LYS A 416 -12.38 24.04 -27.88
CA LYS A 416 -11.69 24.98 -27.00
C LYS A 416 -10.18 24.77 -26.97
N LEU A 417 -9.70 23.53 -27.01
CA LEU A 417 -8.27 23.22 -27.12
C LEU A 417 -7.71 23.61 -28.50
N ALA A 418 -8.48 23.50 -29.58
CA ALA A 418 -8.07 24.02 -30.88
C ALA A 418 -7.94 25.56 -30.87
N GLN A 419 -8.89 26.27 -30.25
CA GLN A 419 -8.81 27.72 -30.04
C GLN A 419 -7.61 28.11 -29.15
N HIS A 420 -7.31 27.32 -28.11
CA HIS A 420 -6.17 27.53 -27.24
C HIS A 420 -4.83 27.35 -27.99
N ARG A 421 -4.71 26.28 -28.79
CA ARG A 421 -3.53 25.98 -29.62
C ARG A 421 -3.26 27.01 -30.71
N ALA A 422 -4.26 27.75 -31.16
CA ALA A 422 -4.07 28.84 -32.14
C ALA A 422 -3.20 29.99 -31.60
N ARG A 423 -2.90 30.01 -30.28
CA ARG A 423 -1.95 30.95 -29.67
C ARG A 423 -0.54 30.38 -29.77
N GLY A 424 0.38 31.13 -30.39
CA GLY A 424 1.72 30.66 -30.78
C GLY A 424 2.52 30.00 -29.65
N ASP A 425 2.47 30.55 -28.44
CA ASP A 425 3.26 30.05 -27.29
C ASP A 425 2.75 28.70 -26.75
N CYS A 426 1.50 28.32 -27.04
CA CYS A 426 0.85 27.12 -26.51
C CYS A 426 0.96 25.93 -27.48
N ALA A 427 1.05 26.20 -28.79
CA ALA A 427 1.06 25.17 -29.83
C ALA A 427 2.22 24.17 -29.69
N SER A 428 3.41 24.64 -29.33
CA SER A 428 4.65 23.86 -29.30
C SER A 428 4.56 22.59 -28.42
N CYS A 429 3.86 22.68 -27.28
CA CYS A 429 3.68 21.56 -26.36
C CYS A 429 2.36 20.82 -26.60
N HIS A 430 1.30 21.55 -26.94
CA HIS A 430 -0.05 20.98 -27.09
C HIS A 430 -0.22 20.11 -28.34
N VAL A 431 0.55 20.30 -29.42
CA VAL A 431 0.44 19.43 -30.61
C VAL A 431 0.63 17.96 -30.24
N ARG A 432 1.72 17.63 -29.54
CA ARG A 432 2.02 16.26 -29.14
C ARG A 432 1.11 15.81 -27.99
N MET A 433 0.96 16.65 -26.97
CA MET A 433 0.21 16.31 -25.77
C MET A 433 -1.27 16.04 -26.06
N ASP A 434 -1.93 16.91 -26.83
CA ASP A 434 -3.35 16.77 -27.13
C ASP A 434 -3.60 15.54 -28.00
N ALA A 435 -2.74 15.26 -28.99
CA ALA A 435 -2.88 14.07 -29.84
C ALA A 435 -2.85 12.77 -29.03
N LEU A 436 -1.91 12.65 -28.07
CA LEU A 436 -1.81 11.50 -27.18
C LEU A 436 -3.03 11.38 -26.26
N GLY A 437 -3.51 12.51 -25.72
CA GLY A 437 -4.69 12.54 -24.86
C GLY A 437 -5.99 12.21 -25.57
N PHE A 438 -6.18 12.75 -26.77
CA PHE A 438 -7.36 12.53 -27.61
C PHE A 438 -7.55 11.08 -28.01
N ALA A 439 -6.45 10.36 -28.27
CA ALA A 439 -6.49 8.93 -28.57
C ALA A 439 -7.13 8.09 -27.45
N LEU A 440 -7.21 8.61 -26.22
CA LEU A 440 -7.83 7.96 -25.07
C LEU A 440 -9.25 8.46 -24.75
N GLU A 441 -9.83 9.38 -25.53
CA GLU A 441 -11.13 10.01 -25.18
C GLU A 441 -12.31 9.04 -25.19
N ASN A 442 -12.18 7.86 -25.81
CA ASN A 442 -13.14 6.77 -25.66
C ASN A 442 -13.21 6.23 -24.23
N PHE A 443 -12.30 6.57 -23.34
CA PHE A 443 -12.40 6.26 -21.92
C PHE A 443 -12.88 7.48 -21.13
N ASP A 444 -13.97 7.33 -20.36
CA ASP A 444 -14.48 8.39 -19.49
C ASP A 444 -13.56 8.68 -18.28
N ALA A 445 -13.99 9.57 -17.38
CA ALA A 445 -13.17 10.02 -16.25
C ALA A 445 -12.87 8.93 -15.22
N ILE A 446 -13.65 7.84 -15.18
CA ILE A 446 -13.40 6.67 -14.34
C ILE A 446 -12.99 5.45 -15.19
N GLY A 447 -12.62 5.69 -16.45
CA GLY A 447 -12.05 4.70 -17.34
C GLY A 447 -13.04 3.73 -17.98
N ARG A 448 -14.35 3.99 -17.99
CA ARG A 448 -15.32 3.19 -18.77
C ARG A 448 -15.21 3.53 -20.25
N PHE A 449 -15.43 2.53 -21.11
CA PHE A 449 -15.37 2.73 -22.56
C PHE A 449 -16.69 3.30 -23.09
N ARG A 450 -16.60 4.24 -24.04
CA ARG A 450 -17.73 4.93 -24.68
C ARG A 450 -17.39 5.31 -26.11
N THR A 451 -18.41 5.28 -26.98
CA THR A 451 -18.30 5.67 -28.40
C THR A 451 -18.96 7.02 -28.68
N THR A 452 -19.86 7.46 -27.81
CA THR A 452 -20.56 8.75 -27.90
C THR A 452 -20.33 9.61 -26.66
N ASP A 453 -20.48 10.91 -26.80
CA ASP A 453 -20.46 11.86 -25.69
C ASP A 453 -21.85 12.04 -25.03
N GLY A 454 -21.95 12.97 -24.07
CA GLY A 454 -23.19 13.28 -23.37
C GLY A 454 -24.32 13.79 -24.28
N ASP A 455 -23.99 14.30 -25.47
CA ASP A 455 -24.95 14.77 -26.48
C ASP A 455 -25.23 13.69 -27.55
N GLN A 456 -24.79 12.44 -27.32
CA GLN A 456 -24.87 11.31 -28.26
C GLN A 456 -24.09 11.53 -29.56
N LYS A 457 -23.13 12.46 -29.59
CA LYS A 457 -22.26 12.66 -30.75
C LYS A 457 -21.11 11.66 -30.72
N PRO A 458 -20.66 11.13 -31.89
CA PRO A 458 -19.47 10.29 -31.94
C PRO A 458 -18.24 10.99 -31.34
N ILE A 459 -17.48 10.27 -30.52
CA ILE A 459 -16.24 10.79 -29.94
C ILE A 459 -15.16 10.78 -31.02
N ASP A 460 -14.60 11.96 -31.31
CA ASP A 460 -13.41 12.10 -32.13
C ASP A 460 -12.15 11.85 -31.29
N THR A 461 -11.50 10.72 -31.53
CA THR A 461 -10.21 10.31 -30.93
C THR A 461 -9.01 10.62 -31.82
N SER A 462 -9.22 11.25 -32.98
CA SER A 462 -8.14 11.49 -33.92
C SER A 462 -7.14 12.55 -33.41
N GLY A 463 -5.87 12.35 -33.73
CA GLY A 463 -4.79 13.29 -33.42
C GLY A 463 -3.57 13.07 -34.32
N ALA A 464 -2.86 14.15 -34.67
CA ALA A 464 -1.63 14.07 -35.44
C ALA A 464 -0.42 14.36 -34.54
N LEU A 465 0.56 13.47 -34.56
CA LEU A 465 1.84 13.69 -33.90
C LEU A 465 2.71 14.68 -34.70
N PRO A 466 3.71 15.32 -34.07
CA PRO A 466 4.58 16.29 -34.75
C PRO A 466 5.35 15.72 -35.95
N ASP A 467 5.55 14.41 -36.00
CA ASP A 467 6.22 13.69 -37.09
C ASP A 467 5.26 13.30 -38.24
N GLY A 468 3.97 13.66 -38.14
CA GLY A 468 2.95 13.39 -39.15
C GLY A 468 2.22 12.05 -38.98
N ARG A 469 2.59 11.20 -38.01
CA ARG A 469 1.82 9.99 -37.70
C ARG A 469 0.42 10.37 -37.21
N LEU A 470 -0.59 9.62 -37.66
CA LEU A 470 -1.98 9.80 -37.27
C LEU A 470 -2.37 8.75 -36.24
N LEU A 471 -3.04 9.18 -35.17
CA LEU A 471 -3.65 8.35 -34.16
C LEU A 471 -5.16 8.41 -34.33
N SER A 472 -5.85 7.27 -34.28
CA SER A 472 -7.32 7.19 -34.37
C SER A 472 -7.96 6.53 -33.16
N GLY A 473 -7.21 6.32 -32.07
CA GLY A 473 -7.72 5.70 -30.85
C GLY A 473 -6.64 5.01 -30.03
N PRO A 474 -7.06 4.24 -29.00
CA PRO A 474 -6.15 3.64 -28.03
C PRO A 474 -5.23 2.58 -28.66
N THR A 475 -5.73 1.81 -29.63
CA THR A 475 -4.93 0.79 -30.33
C THR A 475 -3.76 1.39 -31.09
N ASP A 476 -4.00 2.44 -31.88
CA ASP A 476 -2.95 3.15 -32.64
C ASP A 476 -1.94 3.80 -31.71
N LEU A 477 -2.41 4.38 -30.60
CA LEU A 477 -1.55 4.97 -29.58
C LEU A 477 -0.61 3.92 -28.98
N VAL A 478 -1.13 2.76 -28.61
CA VAL A 478 -0.32 1.67 -28.04
C VAL A 478 0.71 1.17 -29.05
N ALA A 479 0.32 0.95 -30.31
CA ALA A 479 1.26 0.55 -31.35
C ALA A 479 2.39 1.58 -31.53
N THR A 480 2.02 2.86 -31.61
CA THR A 480 2.96 3.98 -31.74
C THR A 480 3.95 4.06 -30.58
N LEU A 481 3.48 3.90 -29.33
CA LEU A 481 4.32 4.01 -28.14
C LEU A 481 5.17 2.76 -27.92
N ALA A 482 4.70 1.58 -28.34
CA ALA A 482 5.47 0.33 -28.23
C ALA A 482 6.70 0.31 -29.15
N GLU A 483 6.69 1.10 -30.23
CA GLU A 483 7.84 1.31 -31.12
C GLU A 483 8.80 2.40 -30.60
N ASP A 484 8.39 3.25 -29.66
CA ASP A 484 9.21 4.33 -29.12
C ASP A 484 10.13 3.81 -28.00
N HIS A 485 11.44 4.03 -28.15
CA HIS A 485 12.44 3.72 -27.11
C HIS A 485 12.26 4.57 -25.83
N GLY A 486 11.35 5.54 -25.83
CA GLY A 486 10.99 6.39 -24.70
C GLY A 486 10.52 5.62 -23.48
N LEU A 487 9.83 4.49 -23.64
CA LEU A 487 9.42 3.66 -22.49
C LEU A 487 10.63 3.13 -21.73
N ALA A 488 11.61 2.60 -22.44
CA ALA A 488 12.84 2.07 -21.82
C ALA A 488 13.62 3.19 -21.12
N ARG A 489 13.75 4.37 -21.76
CA ARG A 489 14.38 5.56 -21.16
C ARG A 489 13.67 6.00 -19.88
N ALA A 490 12.35 6.18 -19.95
CA ALA A 490 11.55 6.60 -18.81
C ALA A 490 11.65 5.61 -17.65
N LEU A 491 11.46 4.32 -17.91
CA LEU A 491 11.59 3.29 -16.89
C LEU A 491 12.98 3.26 -16.26
N ALA A 492 14.04 3.31 -17.06
CA ALA A 492 15.41 3.33 -16.55
C ALA A 492 15.67 4.55 -15.65
N ALA A 493 15.23 5.74 -16.06
CA ALA A 493 15.37 6.98 -15.29
C ALA A 493 14.55 6.94 -13.99
N LYS A 494 13.28 6.51 -14.03
CA LYS A 494 12.41 6.43 -12.84
C LYS A 494 12.90 5.35 -11.87
N LEU A 495 13.34 4.19 -12.36
CA LEU A 495 13.98 3.15 -11.54
C LEU A 495 15.28 3.65 -10.90
N PHE A 496 16.10 4.40 -11.64
CA PHE A 496 17.32 5.01 -11.10
C PHE A 496 17.00 5.94 -9.93
N VAL A 497 16.01 6.83 -10.10
CA VAL A 497 15.57 7.74 -9.04
C VAL A 497 15.11 6.96 -7.81
N TYR A 498 14.32 5.91 -8.02
CA TYR A 498 13.83 5.06 -6.94
C TYR A 498 14.95 4.31 -6.21
N ALA A 499 15.95 3.81 -6.96
CA ALA A 499 17.09 3.07 -6.45
C ALA A 499 18.10 3.95 -5.68
N VAL A 500 18.42 5.13 -6.22
CA VAL A 500 19.50 6.01 -5.73
C VAL A 500 18.96 7.14 -4.85
N GLY A 501 17.70 7.53 -5.01
CA GLY A 501 17.05 8.58 -4.21
C GLY A 501 17.33 10.01 -4.65
N ARG A 502 17.76 10.22 -5.91
CA ARG A 502 17.98 11.53 -6.54
C ARG A 502 17.78 11.47 -8.06
N ALA A 503 17.59 12.62 -8.69
CA ALA A 503 17.56 12.74 -10.15
C ALA A 503 18.92 12.36 -10.79
N PRO A 504 18.93 11.80 -12.02
CA PRO A 504 20.16 11.56 -12.77
C PRO A 504 20.90 12.86 -13.10
N GLU A 505 22.18 12.92 -12.72
CA GLU A 505 23.12 13.97 -13.14
C GLU A 505 23.70 13.64 -14.53
N SER A 506 24.53 14.51 -15.09
CA SER A 506 25.07 14.35 -16.45
C SER A 506 25.76 12.99 -16.67
N ASP A 507 26.61 12.57 -15.73
CA ASP A 507 27.33 11.29 -15.84
C ASP A 507 26.38 10.09 -15.73
N ASP A 508 25.33 10.20 -14.91
CA ASP A 508 24.32 9.15 -14.77
C ASP A 508 23.49 8.99 -16.03
N ARG A 509 23.16 10.10 -16.71
CA ARG A 509 22.41 10.08 -17.97
C ARG A 509 23.20 9.36 -19.06
N LEU A 510 24.50 9.65 -19.18
CA LEU A 510 25.39 8.94 -20.10
C LEU A 510 25.47 7.44 -19.76
N ALA A 511 25.50 7.08 -18.47
CA ALA A 511 25.49 5.69 -18.04
C ALA A 511 24.16 4.98 -18.35
N LEU A 512 23.02 5.67 -18.19
CA LEU A 512 21.69 5.16 -18.55
C LEU A 512 21.55 4.97 -20.06
N GLU A 513 22.03 5.90 -20.87
CA GLU A 513 22.06 5.77 -22.34
C GLU A 513 22.93 4.58 -22.77
N ALA A 514 24.13 4.45 -22.19
CA ALA A 514 25.01 3.30 -22.46
C ALA A 514 24.39 1.97 -22.03
N LEU A 515 23.69 1.94 -20.88
CA LEU A 515 22.93 0.77 -20.45
C LEU A 515 21.89 0.40 -21.51
N LEU A 516 21.03 1.34 -21.90
CA LEU A 516 19.95 1.06 -22.87
C LEU A 516 20.49 0.59 -24.22
N ALA A 517 21.59 1.19 -24.71
CA ALA A 517 22.25 0.77 -25.94
C ALA A 517 22.86 -0.65 -25.86
N SER A 518 23.11 -1.17 -24.65
CA SER A 518 23.62 -2.53 -24.45
C SER A 518 22.53 -3.60 -24.35
N LEU A 519 21.27 -3.20 -24.19
CA LEU A 519 20.15 -4.13 -24.03
C LEU A 519 19.62 -4.61 -25.39
N PRO A 520 19.15 -5.86 -25.49
CA PRO A 520 18.63 -6.37 -26.75
C PRO A 520 17.27 -5.72 -27.08
N GLU A 521 17.20 -5.07 -28.24
CA GLU A 521 15.97 -4.45 -28.76
C GLU A 521 14.82 -5.46 -28.92
N SER A 522 15.14 -6.73 -29.17
CA SER A 522 14.14 -7.79 -29.32
C SER A 522 13.39 -8.09 -28.03
N LYS A 523 14.07 -7.99 -26.87
CA LYS A 523 13.49 -8.29 -25.57
C LYS A 523 14.22 -7.60 -24.43
N THR A 524 13.70 -6.48 -23.93
CA THR A 524 14.23 -5.82 -22.72
C THR A 524 13.34 -6.12 -21.52
N THR A 525 13.90 -6.63 -20.42
CA THR A 525 13.13 -6.93 -19.21
C THR A 525 13.35 -5.91 -18.09
N LEU A 526 12.44 -5.85 -17.10
CA LEU A 526 12.66 -5.07 -15.88
C LEU A 526 13.91 -5.54 -15.11
N GLU A 527 14.20 -6.85 -15.10
CA GLU A 527 15.41 -7.41 -14.47
C GLU A 527 16.69 -6.83 -15.11
N ASP A 528 16.72 -6.66 -16.43
CA ASP A 528 17.88 -6.11 -17.15
C ASP A 528 18.14 -4.66 -16.75
N LEU A 529 17.09 -3.83 -16.72
CA LEU A 529 17.18 -2.43 -16.28
C LEU A 529 17.66 -2.34 -14.83
N ILE A 530 17.07 -3.13 -13.93
CA ILE A 530 17.41 -3.15 -12.51
C ILE A 530 18.86 -3.60 -12.31
N CYS A 531 19.30 -4.67 -12.97
CA CYS A 531 20.67 -5.15 -12.88
C CYS A 531 21.67 -4.14 -13.47
N GLY A 532 21.30 -3.46 -14.55
CA GLY A 532 22.08 -2.39 -15.16
C GLY A 532 22.31 -1.21 -14.21
N ILE A 533 21.24 -0.73 -13.56
CA ILE A 533 21.30 0.35 -12.56
C ILE A 533 22.18 -0.05 -11.37
N VAL A 534 22.05 -1.28 -10.88
CA VAL A 534 22.87 -1.80 -9.78
C VAL A 534 24.36 -1.86 -10.12
N ARG A 535 24.71 -2.00 -11.41
CA ARG A 535 26.10 -1.95 -11.90
C ARG A 535 26.64 -0.51 -12.03
N MET A 536 25.81 0.52 -11.94
CA MET A 536 26.28 1.89 -12.06
C MET A 536 27.06 2.33 -10.82
N ASP A 537 28.05 3.19 -11.02
CA ASP A 537 28.82 3.77 -9.91
C ASP A 537 27.92 4.56 -8.95
N ALA A 538 26.90 5.26 -9.46
CA ALA A 538 25.88 5.94 -8.65
C ALA A 538 25.20 5.04 -7.61
N PHE A 539 25.13 3.74 -7.85
CA PHE A 539 24.54 2.79 -6.90
C PHE A 539 25.48 2.49 -5.73
N ARG A 540 26.80 2.57 -5.91
CA ARG A 540 27.82 2.31 -4.87
C ARG A 540 28.55 3.57 -4.39
N LEU A 541 28.27 4.73 -4.97
CA LEU A 541 28.83 6.02 -4.60
C LEU A 541 27.74 6.97 -4.09
N ARG A 542 28.17 7.96 -3.31
CA ARG A 542 27.35 9.10 -2.88
C ARG A 542 28.09 10.40 -3.14
N ASN A 543 27.42 11.36 -3.76
CA ASN A 543 27.97 12.71 -3.96
C ASN A 543 28.08 13.45 -2.61
N THR A 544 29.20 14.15 -2.41
CA THR A 544 29.48 14.91 -1.17
C THR A 544 29.07 16.36 -1.27
N SER A 545 28.87 16.87 -2.49
CA SER A 545 28.30 18.19 -2.75
C SER A 545 26.78 18.10 -2.74
N ARG A 546 26.17 18.77 -1.76
CA ARG A 546 24.78 19.24 -1.84
C ARG A 546 24.78 20.70 -2.23
#